data_AF-A0A350I6C5-F1
#
_entry.id   AF-A0A350I6C5-F1
#
_cell.length_a   1.000
_cell.length_b   1.000
_cell.length_c   1.000
_cell.angle_alpha   90.00
_cell.angle_beta   90.00
_cell.angle_gamma   90.00
#
_symmetry.space_group_name_H-M   'P 1'
#
loop_
_entity.id
_entity.type
_entity.pdbx_description
1 polymer ?
#
loop_
_entity_poly.entity_id
_entity_poly.type
_entity_poly.pdbx_seq_one_letter_code
_entity_poly.pdbx_strand_id
1 'polypeptide(L)'
;MATSSINYQLSSLSSTQQSVTWRSPSNIAIVKYWGKHGVQLPRNPSVSFTLDAAHTDTTVSFTEKSEKDGEVSIDFYFEGAPNEAFASKITAFLESLHVEFNFLLDYNLKIESSNSFPHSSGIASSASAMSALALCLCSIEKILTGWPTDGTDFLNKASHIARLGSGSATRSVFPEVAIWGTHRNIEGSTDLQAIPFDSQLHKSFKSFHDDILIVSADEKSVSSRAGHSLMEVNPYATVRYEQANKNMMATLEALKTGDILSFGKILEEEAMTLHALMMCSDPSYILMKAGTLAVIEKVRAFREETSLPLYFTLDAGPNVHLLYPDEVEDQIWPFIERELVPHCVDGKVIRDRVGSGPRLI
;
A
#
# COMPACT_ATOMS: atom_id res chain seq x y z
N MET A 1 -2.37 20.04 12.64
CA MET A 1 -1.79 20.95 11.62
C MET A 1 -2.51 20.67 10.31
N ALA A 2 -2.96 21.72 9.62
CA ALA A 2 -3.84 21.61 8.46
C ALA A 2 -3.15 20.84 7.32
N THR A 3 -3.81 19.80 6.80
CA THR A 3 -3.50 19.17 5.49
C THR A 3 -3.93 20.13 4.37
N SER A 4 -3.40 21.35 4.35
CA SER A 4 -3.82 22.41 3.43
C SER A 4 -3.33 22.24 1.99
N SER A 5 -2.63 21.15 1.67
CA SER A 5 -2.04 20.91 0.35
C SER A 5 -2.74 19.83 -0.48
N ILE A 6 -3.61 19.01 0.12
CA ILE A 6 -4.22 17.88 -0.59
C ILE A 6 -5.64 18.26 -1.03
N ASN A 7 -5.73 18.87 -2.21
CA ASN A 7 -7.01 19.13 -2.87
C ASN A 7 -7.23 18.10 -3.97
N TYR A 8 -7.86 16.97 -3.64
CA TYR A 8 -8.28 15.95 -4.63
C TYR A 8 -9.46 16.40 -5.51
N GLN A 9 -9.66 17.71 -5.67
CA GLN A 9 -10.71 18.30 -6.50
C GLN A 9 -12.12 17.83 -6.12
N LEU A 10 -12.37 17.54 -4.84
CA LEU A 10 -13.68 17.08 -4.35
C LEU A 10 -14.82 18.08 -4.63
N SER A 11 -14.50 19.36 -4.87
CA SER A 11 -15.45 20.39 -5.29
C SER A 11 -15.97 20.20 -6.71
N SER A 12 -15.34 19.35 -7.53
CA SER A 12 -15.79 19.02 -8.89
C SER A 12 -16.98 18.05 -8.91
N LEU A 13 -17.23 17.33 -7.80
CA LEU A 13 -18.31 16.35 -7.71
C LEU A 13 -19.68 17.05 -7.72
N SER A 14 -20.57 16.58 -8.60
CA SER A 14 -21.94 17.10 -8.76
C SER A 14 -22.98 16.16 -8.14
N SER A 15 -24.08 16.71 -7.63
CA SER A 15 -25.24 15.92 -7.15
C SER A 15 -25.94 15.11 -8.26
N THR A 16 -25.68 15.45 -9.53
CA THR A 16 -26.19 14.72 -10.71
C THR A 16 -25.26 13.62 -11.21
N GLN A 17 -24.06 13.49 -10.63
CA GLN A 17 -23.08 12.50 -11.04
C GLN A 17 -23.53 11.10 -10.63
N GLN A 18 -23.41 10.12 -11.53
CA GLN A 18 -23.84 8.73 -11.30
C GLN A 18 -22.68 7.73 -11.32
N SER A 19 -21.44 8.22 -11.43
CA SER A 19 -20.23 7.42 -11.40
C SER A 19 -19.05 8.21 -10.86
N VAL A 20 -18.19 7.59 -10.06
CA VAL A 20 -16.95 8.20 -9.56
C VAL A 20 -15.77 7.29 -9.87
N THR A 21 -14.69 7.86 -10.39
CA THR A 21 -13.46 7.12 -10.67
C THR A 21 -12.30 7.66 -9.84
N TRP A 22 -11.62 6.77 -9.14
CA TRP A 22 -10.39 7.07 -8.43
C TRP A 22 -9.25 6.20 -8.94
N ARG A 23 -8.12 6.84 -9.21
CA ARG A 23 -6.80 6.21 -9.28
C ARG A 23 -6.20 6.22 -7.89
N SER A 24 -5.85 5.07 -7.33
CA SER A 24 -5.11 5.00 -6.07
C SER A 24 -3.79 4.25 -6.22
N PRO A 25 -2.67 4.79 -5.71
CA PRO A 25 -1.37 4.16 -5.80
C PRO A 25 -1.20 2.97 -4.86
N SER A 26 -0.35 2.03 -5.26
CA SER A 26 0.23 1.06 -4.34
C SER A 26 1.18 1.76 -3.36
N ASN A 27 1.53 1.08 -2.28
CA ASN A 27 2.54 1.56 -1.35
C ASN A 27 3.52 0.44 -1.01
N ILE A 28 4.76 0.81 -0.73
CA ILE A 28 5.83 -0.10 -0.27
C ILE A 28 6.18 0.21 1.19
N ALA A 29 6.09 -0.80 2.04
CA ALA A 29 6.38 -0.63 3.46
C ALA A 29 7.89 -0.52 3.70
N ILE A 30 8.32 0.54 4.39
CA ILE A 30 9.68 0.72 4.91
C ILE A 30 9.78 0.00 6.26
N VAL A 31 8.89 0.35 7.19
CA VAL A 31 8.66 -0.43 8.42
C VAL A 31 7.46 -1.34 8.18
N LYS A 32 7.68 -2.66 8.22
CA LYS A 32 6.70 -3.65 7.76
C LYS A 32 5.53 -3.79 8.73
N TYR A 33 4.33 -3.70 8.18
CA TYR A 33 3.11 -4.16 8.86
C TYR A 33 3.07 -5.70 8.82
N TRP A 34 3.26 -6.38 9.96
CA TRP A 34 3.21 -7.85 10.00
C TRP A 34 2.63 -8.35 11.33
N GLY A 35 1.58 -9.17 11.26
CA GLY A 35 0.72 -9.50 12.40
C GLY A 35 -0.44 -8.52 12.59
N LYS A 36 -1.61 -9.04 12.98
CA LYS A 36 -2.83 -8.26 13.17
C LYS A 36 -3.68 -8.79 14.31
N HIS A 37 -4.68 -8.00 14.73
CA HIS A 37 -5.74 -8.44 15.63
C HIS A 37 -7.06 -7.76 15.27
N GLY A 38 -8.16 -8.25 15.83
CA GLY A 38 -9.50 -7.74 15.54
C GLY A 38 -9.78 -7.61 14.04
N VAL A 39 -10.53 -6.59 13.64
CA VAL A 39 -10.81 -6.30 12.24
C VAL A 39 -9.71 -5.41 11.67
N GLN A 40 -8.68 -6.02 11.10
CA GLN A 40 -7.56 -5.36 10.41
C GLN A 40 -6.84 -4.29 11.26
N LEU A 41 -6.72 -4.51 12.57
CA LEU A 41 -5.88 -3.65 13.44
C LEU A 41 -4.45 -4.19 13.44
N PRO A 42 -3.43 -3.32 13.36
CA PRO A 42 -2.06 -3.77 13.28
C PRO A 42 -1.50 -4.13 14.67
N ARG A 43 -0.59 -5.10 14.73
CA ARG A 43 0.13 -5.41 15.98
C ARG A 43 1.31 -4.49 16.24
N ASN A 44 1.79 -3.80 15.21
CA ASN A 44 2.90 -2.86 15.26
C ASN A 44 2.66 -1.72 14.28
N PRO A 45 3.25 -0.54 14.53
CA PRO A 45 3.18 0.55 13.58
C PRO A 45 4.02 0.29 12.34
N SER A 46 3.70 0.99 11.26
CA SER A 46 4.30 0.86 9.94
C SER A 46 4.44 2.22 9.26
N VAL A 47 5.40 2.30 8.34
CA VAL A 47 5.69 3.47 7.51
C VAL A 47 5.82 2.98 6.08
N SER A 48 5.25 3.69 5.11
CA SER A 48 5.38 3.33 3.70
C SER A 48 5.62 4.53 2.80
N PHE A 49 6.29 4.28 1.68
CA PHE A 49 6.25 5.16 0.52
C PHE A 49 5.02 4.84 -0.32
N THR A 50 4.32 5.88 -0.74
CA THR A 50 3.29 5.83 -1.76
C THR A 50 3.95 5.88 -3.13
N LEU A 51 3.54 5.01 -4.05
CA LEU A 51 4.12 4.89 -5.39
C LEU A 51 3.40 5.78 -6.42
N ASP A 52 3.95 5.93 -7.63
CA ASP A 52 3.36 6.72 -8.72
C ASP A 52 2.88 5.83 -9.88
N ALA A 53 3.77 5.00 -10.41
CA ALA A 53 3.51 4.17 -11.59
C ALA A 53 2.61 2.98 -11.27
N ALA A 54 2.80 2.32 -10.12
CA ALA A 54 2.00 1.21 -9.66
C ALA A 54 0.71 1.71 -8.99
N HIS A 55 -0.42 1.61 -9.68
CA HIS A 55 -1.72 2.08 -9.20
C HIS A 55 -2.87 1.17 -9.64
N THR A 56 -4.02 1.38 -9.01
CA THR A 56 -5.31 0.79 -9.37
C THR A 56 -6.27 1.91 -9.73
N ASP A 57 -6.95 1.77 -10.86
CA ASP A 57 -8.10 2.60 -11.23
C ASP A 57 -9.37 1.83 -10.88
N THR A 58 -10.26 2.48 -10.12
CA THR A 58 -11.58 1.93 -9.78
C THR A 58 -12.66 2.96 -10.13
N THR A 59 -13.62 2.54 -10.94
CA THR A 59 -14.86 3.27 -11.22
C THR A 59 -16.01 2.59 -10.49
N VAL A 60 -16.80 3.39 -9.77
CA VAL A 60 -18.05 2.92 -9.16
C VAL A 60 -19.19 3.74 -9.75
N SER A 61 -20.04 3.08 -10.54
CA SER A 61 -21.32 3.63 -10.99
C SER A 61 -22.43 3.20 -10.03
N PHE A 62 -23.39 4.07 -9.77
CA PHE A 62 -24.47 3.81 -8.83
C PHE A 62 -25.82 4.27 -9.37
N THR A 63 -26.83 3.42 -9.22
CA THR A 63 -28.20 3.69 -9.64
C THR A 63 -29.17 3.29 -8.54
N GLU A 64 -30.13 4.14 -8.22
CA GLU A 64 -31.13 3.83 -7.19
C GLU A 64 -31.91 2.56 -7.58
N LYS A 65 -32.16 1.70 -6.59
CA LYS A 65 -32.93 0.47 -6.80
C LYS A 65 -34.40 0.79 -7.04
N SER A 66 -35.06 -0.05 -7.84
CA SER A 66 -36.51 -0.04 -7.98
C SER A 66 -37.22 -0.51 -6.70
N GLU A 67 -36.63 -1.47 -5.97
CA GLU A 67 -37.13 -1.99 -4.70
C GLU A 67 -36.02 -2.00 -3.64
N LYS A 68 -36.35 -1.53 -2.43
CA LYS A 68 -35.42 -1.47 -1.29
C LYS A 68 -35.58 -2.72 -0.43
N ASP A 69 -34.94 -3.79 -0.87
CA ASP A 69 -34.91 -5.11 -0.21
C ASP A 69 -34.00 -5.17 1.03
N GLY A 70 -33.17 -4.15 1.24
CA GLY A 70 -32.22 -4.09 2.35
C GLY A 70 -30.95 -4.93 2.13
N GLU A 71 -30.67 -5.35 0.89
CA GLU A 71 -29.49 -6.13 0.55
C GLU A 71 -28.46 -5.29 -0.21
N VAL A 72 -27.19 -5.70 -0.23
CA VAL A 72 -26.18 -5.05 -1.08
C VAL A 72 -26.23 -5.66 -2.48
N SER A 73 -26.32 -4.82 -3.51
CA SER A 73 -26.39 -5.26 -4.91
C SER A 73 -25.20 -4.73 -5.70
N ILE A 74 -24.35 -5.64 -6.21
CA ILE A 74 -23.17 -5.27 -6.99
C ILE A 74 -23.00 -6.08 -8.27
N ASP A 75 -22.50 -5.41 -9.31
CA ASP A 75 -21.87 -6.01 -10.48
C ASP A 75 -20.37 -5.66 -10.47
N PHE A 76 -19.50 -6.67 -10.38
CA PHE A 76 -18.05 -6.46 -10.28
C PHE A 76 -17.28 -6.96 -11.50
N TYR A 77 -16.43 -6.10 -12.04
CA TYR A 77 -15.54 -6.38 -13.17
C TYR A 77 -14.09 -6.06 -12.79
N PHE A 78 -13.18 -6.97 -13.13
CA PHE A 78 -11.74 -6.77 -13.01
C PHE A 78 -11.11 -6.90 -14.39
N GLU A 79 -10.32 -5.89 -14.79
CA GLU A 79 -9.68 -5.83 -16.12
C GLU A 79 -10.68 -6.03 -17.28
N GLY A 80 -11.88 -5.47 -17.13
CA GLY A 80 -12.94 -5.49 -18.15
C GLY A 80 -13.76 -6.78 -18.22
N ALA A 81 -13.50 -7.76 -17.34
CA ALA A 81 -14.24 -9.03 -17.31
C ALA A 81 -14.86 -9.29 -15.92
N PRO A 82 -16.00 -10.01 -15.83
CA PRO A 82 -16.54 -10.46 -14.55
C PRO A 82 -15.51 -11.30 -13.77
N ASN A 83 -15.45 -11.11 -12.46
CA ASN A 83 -14.59 -11.91 -11.59
C ASN A 83 -15.34 -12.28 -10.31
N GLU A 84 -15.91 -13.49 -10.28
CA GLU A 84 -16.77 -13.95 -9.17
C GLU A 84 -16.03 -13.99 -7.82
N ALA A 85 -14.76 -14.42 -7.81
CA ALA A 85 -13.98 -14.52 -6.58
C ALA A 85 -13.71 -13.16 -5.93
N PHE A 86 -13.52 -12.11 -6.74
CA PHE A 86 -13.40 -10.75 -6.24
C PHE A 86 -14.77 -10.15 -5.93
N ALA A 87 -15.79 -10.40 -6.76
CA ALA A 87 -17.16 -9.99 -6.51
C ALA A 87 -17.61 -10.42 -5.11
N SER A 88 -17.49 -11.70 -4.75
CA SER A 88 -17.89 -12.19 -3.42
C SER A 88 -17.13 -11.52 -2.28
N LYS A 89 -15.84 -11.21 -2.45
CA LYS A 89 -15.04 -10.52 -1.42
C LYS A 89 -15.47 -9.06 -1.26
N ILE A 90 -15.77 -8.39 -2.37
CA ILE A 90 -16.24 -7.00 -2.36
C ILE A 90 -17.66 -6.91 -1.82
N THR A 91 -18.56 -7.83 -2.18
CA THR A 91 -19.91 -7.91 -1.60
C THR A 91 -19.84 -8.04 -0.09
N ALA A 92 -19.09 -9.03 0.44
CA ALA A 92 -18.96 -9.22 1.88
C ALA A 92 -18.34 -8.02 2.60
N PHE A 93 -17.42 -7.32 1.94
CA PHE A 93 -16.85 -6.08 2.46
C PHE A 93 -17.91 -4.97 2.52
N LEU A 94 -18.66 -4.73 1.45
CA LEU A 94 -19.70 -3.69 1.41
C LEU A 94 -20.86 -4.00 2.36
N GLU A 95 -21.26 -5.26 2.51
CA GLU A 95 -22.22 -5.70 3.52
C GLU A 95 -21.74 -5.36 4.94
N SER A 96 -20.44 -5.49 5.21
CA SER A 96 -19.88 -5.11 6.51
C SER A 96 -19.88 -3.59 6.77
N LEU A 97 -20.10 -2.77 5.74
CA LEU A 97 -20.06 -1.30 5.81
C LEU A 97 -21.43 -0.63 5.81
N HIS A 98 -22.52 -1.39 5.92
CA HIS A 98 -23.88 -0.81 5.84
C HIS A 98 -24.15 0.24 6.92
N VAL A 99 -23.46 0.17 8.07
CA VAL A 99 -23.56 1.16 9.15
C VAL A 99 -22.83 2.46 8.79
N GLU A 100 -21.66 2.36 8.14
CA GLU A 100 -20.86 3.49 7.70
C GLU A 100 -21.40 4.16 6.45
N PHE A 101 -22.11 3.39 5.61
CA PHE A 101 -22.67 3.81 4.32
C PHE A 101 -24.07 3.22 4.09
N ASN A 102 -25.09 3.86 4.67
CA ASN A 102 -26.48 3.42 4.52
C ASN A 102 -26.96 3.35 3.05
N PHE A 103 -26.37 4.16 2.16
CA PHE A 103 -26.75 4.17 0.74
C PHE A 103 -26.49 2.83 0.04
N LEU A 104 -25.62 1.97 0.59
CA LEU A 104 -25.30 0.66 0.00
C LEU A 104 -26.52 -0.26 -0.11
N LEU A 105 -27.56 -0.04 0.69
CA LEU A 105 -28.80 -0.83 0.66
C LEU A 105 -29.80 -0.31 -0.37
N ASP A 106 -29.67 0.97 -0.76
CA ASP A 106 -30.62 1.70 -1.60
C ASP A 106 -30.21 1.76 -3.07
N TYR A 107 -28.95 1.43 -3.39
CA TYR A 107 -28.36 1.57 -4.72
C TYR A 107 -27.79 0.25 -5.24
N ASN A 108 -27.91 0.03 -6.55
CA ASN A 108 -27.11 -0.96 -7.28
C ASN A 108 -25.76 -0.34 -7.63
N LEU A 109 -24.66 -1.05 -7.37
CA LEU A 109 -23.32 -0.58 -7.70
C LEU A 109 -22.70 -1.42 -8.82
N LYS A 110 -22.24 -0.76 -9.88
CA LYS A 110 -21.34 -1.38 -10.86
C LYS A 110 -19.92 -0.93 -10.55
N ILE A 111 -19.04 -1.88 -10.21
CA ILE A 111 -17.65 -1.64 -9.81
C ILE A 111 -16.72 -2.22 -10.88
N GLU A 112 -15.91 -1.35 -11.47
CA GLU A 112 -14.95 -1.71 -12.51
C GLU A 112 -13.55 -1.33 -12.02
N SER A 113 -12.65 -2.31 -11.92
CA SER A 113 -11.30 -2.10 -11.37
C SER A 113 -10.22 -2.67 -12.27
N SER A 114 -9.08 -1.98 -12.37
CA SER A 114 -7.92 -2.43 -13.15
C SER A 114 -6.60 -1.91 -12.54
N ASN A 115 -5.51 -2.66 -12.72
CA ASN A 115 -4.19 -2.27 -12.23
C ASN A 115 -3.29 -1.83 -13.40
N SER A 116 -2.34 -0.93 -13.13
CA SER A 116 -1.28 -0.57 -14.09
C SER A 116 -0.17 -1.63 -14.20
N PHE A 117 -0.23 -2.67 -13.38
CA PHE A 117 0.74 -3.75 -13.31
C PHE A 117 0.05 -5.11 -13.30
N PRO A 118 0.69 -6.17 -13.83
CA PRO A 118 0.05 -7.48 -13.91
C PRO A 118 -0.31 -8.06 -12.54
N HIS A 119 -1.36 -8.89 -12.54
CA HIS A 119 -1.71 -9.68 -11.36
C HIS A 119 -0.51 -10.54 -10.92
N SER A 120 -0.39 -10.81 -9.62
CA SER A 120 0.70 -11.61 -9.03
C SER A 120 2.12 -11.00 -9.11
N SER A 121 2.28 -9.71 -9.42
CA SER A 121 3.59 -9.04 -9.48
C SER A 121 4.28 -8.81 -8.12
N GLY A 122 3.77 -9.36 -7.02
CA GLY A 122 4.32 -9.11 -5.66
C GLY A 122 4.00 -7.73 -5.08
N ILE A 123 3.54 -6.79 -5.91
CA ILE A 123 3.06 -5.45 -5.54
C ILE A 123 1.81 -5.55 -4.66
N ALA A 124 1.65 -4.62 -3.72
CA ALA A 124 0.52 -4.52 -2.80
C ALA A 124 -0.82 -4.13 -3.49
N SER A 125 -1.27 -4.91 -4.47
CA SER A 125 -2.45 -4.63 -5.30
C SER A 125 -3.75 -4.50 -4.51
N SER A 126 -3.88 -5.22 -3.39
CA SER A 126 -5.06 -5.09 -2.52
C SER A 126 -5.06 -3.76 -1.77
N ALA A 127 -3.90 -3.15 -1.52
CA ALA A 127 -3.81 -1.87 -0.84
C ALA A 127 -4.33 -0.73 -1.74
N SER A 128 -3.85 -0.64 -2.97
CA SER A 128 -4.32 0.35 -3.95
C SER A 128 -5.79 0.14 -4.31
N ALA A 129 -6.22 -1.10 -4.55
CA ALA A 129 -7.61 -1.38 -4.93
C ALA A 129 -8.62 -1.02 -3.82
N MET A 130 -8.35 -1.41 -2.58
CA MET A 130 -9.26 -1.07 -1.46
C MET A 130 -9.20 0.42 -1.10
N SER A 131 -8.07 1.09 -1.33
CA SER A 131 -7.97 2.54 -1.20
C SER A 131 -8.81 3.25 -2.27
N ALA A 132 -8.70 2.87 -3.54
CA ALA A 132 -9.50 3.43 -4.63
C ALA A 132 -11.01 3.23 -4.39
N LEU A 133 -11.41 2.02 -3.99
CA LEU A 133 -12.81 1.73 -3.67
C LEU A 133 -13.31 2.57 -2.48
N ALA A 134 -12.55 2.67 -1.39
CA ALA A 134 -12.94 3.49 -0.24
C ALA A 134 -13.11 4.97 -0.61
N LEU A 135 -12.23 5.51 -1.45
CA LEU A 135 -12.32 6.88 -1.96
C LEU A 135 -13.57 7.08 -2.83
N CYS A 136 -13.91 6.12 -3.70
CA CYS A 136 -15.17 6.11 -4.45
C CYS A 136 -16.38 6.13 -3.51
N LEU A 137 -16.42 5.26 -2.50
CA LEU A 137 -17.55 5.17 -1.55
C LEU A 137 -17.74 6.47 -0.77
N CYS A 138 -16.68 7.06 -0.23
CA CYS A 138 -16.74 8.37 0.44
C CYS A 138 -17.20 9.48 -0.52
N SER A 139 -16.80 9.42 -1.79
CA SER A 139 -17.22 10.39 -2.80
C SER A 139 -18.70 10.26 -3.14
N ILE A 140 -19.21 9.03 -3.25
CA ILE A 140 -20.64 8.75 -3.47
C ILE A 140 -21.46 9.23 -2.28
N GLU A 141 -21.04 8.93 -1.05
CA GLU A 141 -21.71 9.46 0.15
C GLU A 141 -21.77 10.99 0.14
N LYS A 142 -20.66 11.65 -0.23
CA LYS A 142 -20.62 13.11 -0.38
C LYS A 142 -21.63 13.61 -1.42
N ILE A 143 -21.70 12.97 -2.58
CA ILE A 143 -22.65 13.30 -3.66
C ILE A 143 -24.11 13.18 -3.17
N LEU A 144 -24.42 12.07 -2.48
CA LEU A 144 -25.80 11.74 -2.08
C LEU A 144 -26.29 12.52 -0.86
N THR A 145 -25.42 12.79 0.10
CA THR A 145 -25.80 13.41 1.39
C THR A 145 -25.41 14.88 1.49
N GLY A 146 -24.58 15.38 0.58
CA GLY A 146 -23.98 16.70 0.69
C GLY A 146 -22.95 16.81 1.81
N TRP A 147 -22.41 15.69 2.32
CA TRP A 147 -21.49 15.63 3.45
C TRP A 147 -20.37 16.70 3.34
N PRO A 148 -20.36 17.71 4.24
CA PRO A 148 -19.46 18.84 4.16
C PRO A 148 -18.17 18.50 4.90
N THR A 149 -17.24 17.84 4.23
CA THR A 149 -15.90 17.66 4.76
C THR A 149 -14.90 18.56 4.08
N ASP A 150 -14.01 19.10 4.91
CA ASP A 150 -12.67 19.47 4.48
C ASP A 150 -11.91 18.24 3.96
N GLY A 151 -10.75 18.45 3.34
CA GLY A 151 -9.94 17.33 2.85
C GLY A 151 -9.52 16.36 3.95
N THR A 152 -9.41 16.80 5.21
CA THR A 152 -8.91 15.96 6.31
C THR A 152 -9.92 14.90 6.73
N ASP A 153 -11.17 15.29 6.98
CA ASP A 153 -12.21 14.35 7.43
C ASP A 153 -12.54 13.30 6.36
N PHE A 154 -12.59 13.74 5.09
CA PHE A 154 -12.76 12.83 3.96
C PHE A 154 -11.65 11.76 3.93
N LEU A 155 -10.40 12.17 4.12
CA LEU A 155 -9.26 11.26 4.07
C LEU A 155 -9.16 10.36 5.28
N ASN A 156 -9.50 10.85 6.47
CA ASN A 156 -9.58 10.01 7.66
C ASN A 156 -10.63 8.91 7.48
N LYS A 157 -11.83 9.25 6.98
CA LYS A 157 -12.87 8.24 6.70
C LYS A 157 -12.42 7.28 5.59
N ALA A 158 -11.91 7.78 4.46
CA ALA A 158 -11.43 6.91 3.38
C ALA A 158 -10.30 5.98 3.84
N SER A 159 -9.36 6.48 4.64
CA SER A 159 -8.25 5.70 5.22
C SER A 159 -8.75 4.64 6.20
N HIS A 160 -9.75 4.95 7.03
CA HIS A 160 -10.41 4.02 7.92
C HIS A 160 -11.15 2.91 7.16
N ILE A 161 -11.95 3.27 6.16
CA ILE A 161 -12.71 2.32 5.34
C ILE A 161 -11.75 1.42 4.54
N ALA A 162 -10.70 1.98 3.95
CA ALA A 162 -9.69 1.23 3.22
C ALA A 162 -9.04 0.15 4.10
N ARG A 163 -8.70 0.49 5.36
CA ARG A 163 -8.13 -0.44 6.35
C ARG A 163 -9.00 -1.68 6.56
N LEU A 164 -10.32 -1.50 6.68
CA LEU A 164 -11.27 -2.59 6.92
C LEU A 164 -11.24 -3.62 5.77
N GLY A 165 -11.06 -3.16 4.53
CA GLY A 165 -10.88 -4.02 3.37
C GLY A 165 -9.53 -4.73 3.35
N SER A 166 -8.46 -3.95 3.45
CA SER A 166 -7.08 -4.43 3.48
C SER A 166 -6.25 -3.50 4.35
N GLY A 167 -5.68 -3.99 5.45
CA GLY A 167 -5.03 -3.14 6.46
C GLY A 167 -4.10 -2.07 5.88
N SER A 168 -3.13 -2.48 5.04
CA SER A 168 -2.17 -1.56 4.39
C SER A 168 -2.78 -0.55 3.42
N ALA A 169 -4.02 -0.73 2.95
CA ALA A 169 -4.72 0.20 2.06
C ALA A 169 -4.93 1.58 2.70
N THR A 170 -5.01 1.60 4.03
CA THR A 170 -5.13 2.83 4.82
C THR A 170 -4.05 3.86 4.49
N ARG A 171 -2.83 3.39 4.18
CA ARG A 171 -1.67 4.22 3.82
C ARG A 171 -1.69 4.74 2.38
N SER A 172 -2.30 4.00 1.44
CA SER A 172 -2.42 4.40 0.03
C SER A 172 -3.34 5.62 -0.20
N VAL A 173 -4.06 6.07 0.82
CA VAL A 173 -4.93 7.27 0.76
C VAL A 173 -4.11 8.58 0.82
N PHE A 174 -2.85 8.49 1.24
CA PHE A 174 -1.98 9.66 1.46
C PHE A 174 -0.83 9.72 0.45
N PRO A 175 -0.39 10.93 0.06
CA PRO A 175 0.75 11.12 -0.82
C PRO A 175 2.07 10.85 -0.09
N GLU A 176 3.14 10.69 -0.87
CA GLU A 176 4.53 10.60 -0.41
C GLU A 176 4.76 9.52 0.66
N VAL A 177 4.62 9.88 1.93
CA VAL A 177 4.85 8.99 3.08
C VAL A 177 3.62 8.95 3.98
N ALA A 178 3.22 7.73 4.32
CA ALA A 178 2.12 7.47 5.23
C ALA A 178 2.56 6.62 6.43
N ILE A 179 2.01 6.94 7.59
CA ILE A 179 2.26 6.28 8.86
C ILE A 179 0.97 5.61 9.33
N TRP A 180 1.04 4.38 9.82
CA TRP A 180 -0.13 3.70 10.39
C TRP A 180 0.22 2.86 11.62
N GLY A 181 -0.60 2.96 12.66
CA GLY A 181 -0.49 2.23 13.92
C GLY A 181 -0.18 3.15 15.08
N THR A 182 -0.73 2.81 16.26
CA THR A 182 -0.56 3.61 17.48
C THR A 182 0.90 3.67 17.91
N HIS A 183 1.42 4.88 18.14
CA HIS A 183 2.77 5.08 18.66
C HIS A 183 2.84 6.25 19.66
N ARG A 184 3.38 6.00 20.85
CA ARG A 184 3.38 6.94 21.99
C ARG A 184 4.03 8.31 21.72
N ASN A 185 4.94 8.38 20.76
CA ASN A 185 5.69 9.61 20.42
C ASN A 185 5.19 10.29 19.15
N ILE A 186 4.08 9.83 18.56
CA ILE A 186 3.54 10.38 17.31
C ILE A 186 2.11 10.81 17.57
N GLU A 187 1.92 12.13 17.66
CA GLU A 187 0.62 12.73 17.86
C GLU A 187 -0.35 12.36 16.73
N GLY A 188 -1.59 12.00 17.08
CA GLY A 188 -2.61 11.61 16.12
C GLY A 188 -2.45 10.19 15.53
N SER A 189 -1.37 9.47 15.86
CA SER A 189 -1.20 8.08 15.43
C SER A 189 -2.23 7.17 16.11
N THR A 190 -2.80 6.25 15.33
CA THR A 190 -3.84 5.32 15.77
C THR A 190 -3.80 4.06 14.91
N ASP A 191 -4.42 3.01 15.42
CA ASP A 191 -4.62 1.75 14.69
C ASP A 191 -5.78 1.82 13.69
N LEU A 192 -6.64 2.85 13.79
CA LEU A 192 -7.89 2.95 13.04
C LEU A 192 -7.74 3.51 11.63
N GLN A 193 -6.71 4.32 11.38
CA GLN A 193 -6.41 4.95 10.08
C GLN A 193 -4.94 5.39 10.02
N ALA A 194 -4.42 5.62 8.82
CA ALA A 194 -3.11 6.22 8.63
C ALA A 194 -3.15 7.75 8.78
N ILE A 195 -1.97 8.34 8.92
CA ILE A 195 -1.73 9.79 8.89
C ILE A 195 -0.61 10.10 7.89
N PRO A 196 -0.65 11.28 7.24
CA PRO A 196 0.41 11.70 6.31
C PRO A 196 1.67 12.18 7.06
N PHE A 197 2.83 12.07 6.41
CA PHE A 197 4.12 12.59 6.90
C PHE A 197 4.78 13.61 5.93
N ASP A 198 4.10 13.94 4.83
CA ASP A 198 4.54 14.83 3.74
C ASP A 198 5.15 16.17 4.19
N SER A 199 4.55 16.83 5.19
CA SER A 199 5.00 18.15 5.68
C SER A 199 6.38 18.15 6.34
N GLN A 200 6.85 16.99 6.82
CA GLN A 200 8.14 16.82 7.49
C GLN A 200 9.17 16.09 6.61
N LEU A 201 8.76 15.65 5.42
CA LEU A 201 9.60 14.84 4.55
C LEU A 201 10.73 15.67 3.93
N HIS A 202 11.96 15.22 4.12
CA HIS A 202 13.12 15.84 3.49
C HIS A 202 13.02 15.71 1.95
N LYS A 203 13.43 16.76 1.24
CA LYS A 203 13.32 16.86 -0.22
C LYS A 203 13.93 15.68 -0.99
N SER A 204 15.00 15.08 -0.46
CA SER A 204 15.68 13.93 -1.09
C SER A 204 14.78 12.70 -1.22
N PHE A 205 13.73 12.59 -0.41
CA PHE A 205 12.81 11.47 -0.45
C PHE A 205 11.54 11.74 -1.28
N LYS A 206 11.31 12.97 -1.73
CA LYS A 206 10.09 13.31 -2.51
C LYS A 206 10.10 12.71 -3.91
N SER A 207 11.28 12.40 -4.45
CA SER A 207 11.49 11.76 -5.76
C SER A 207 12.28 10.45 -5.64
N PHE A 208 12.31 9.82 -4.47
CA PHE A 208 13.04 8.56 -4.27
C PHE A 208 12.49 7.48 -5.22
N HIS A 209 13.36 6.76 -5.90
CA HIS A 209 12.98 5.67 -6.79
C HIS A 209 12.61 4.42 -5.99
N ASP A 210 11.71 3.62 -6.56
CA ASP A 210 11.36 2.26 -6.13
C ASP A 210 11.18 1.38 -7.37
N ASP A 211 12.28 0.88 -7.94
CA ASP A 211 12.21 -0.01 -9.09
C ASP A 211 11.91 -1.44 -8.66
N ILE A 212 10.90 -2.04 -9.29
CA ILE A 212 10.37 -3.35 -8.88
C ILE A 212 10.86 -4.41 -9.86
N LEU A 213 11.83 -5.21 -9.43
CA LEU A 213 12.36 -6.36 -10.14
C LEU A 213 11.45 -7.57 -9.99
N ILE A 214 10.84 -8.00 -11.09
CA ILE A 214 9.94 -9.16 -11.11
C ILE A 214 10.76 -10.43 -11.23
N VAL A 215 11.33 -10.88 -10.11
CA VAL A 215 12.12 -12.12 -10.00
C VAL A 215 11.26 -13.38 -10.24
N SER A 216 9.98 -13.32 -9.92
CA SER A 216 9.04 -14.42 -10.13
C SER A 216 7.61 -13.92 -10.36
N ALA A 217 6.93 -14.57 -11.29
CA ALA A 217 5.50 -14.37 -11.57
C ALA A 217 4.61 -15.44 -10.93
N ASP A 218 5.20 -16.45 -10.28
CA ASP A 218 4.45 -17.52 -9.61
C ASP A 218 3.51 -16.97 -8.53
N GLU A 219 2.39 -17.66 -8.34
CA GLU A 219 1.46 -17.35 -7.26
C GLU A 219 2.15 -17.41 -5.88
N LYS A 220 1.69 -16.54 -4.97
CA LYS A 220 2.23 -16.50 -3.61
C LYS A 220 2.00 -17.84 -2.92
N SER A 221 3.07 -18.41 -2.35
CA SER A 221 3.00 -19.64 -1.55
C SER A 221 2.14 -19.51 -0.29
N VAL A 222 1.94 -18.28 0.19
CA VAL A 222 1.09 -17.95 1.32
C VAL A 222 0.35 -16.64 1.05
N SER A 223 -0.97 -16.64 1.27
CA SER A 223 -1.75 -15.40 1.19
C SER A 223 -1.33 -14.43 2.30
N SER A 224 -1.43 -13.12 2.07
CA SER A 224 -1.13 -12.13 3.12
C SER A 224 -1.96 -12.38 4.39
N ARG A 225 -3.24 -12.72 4.25
CA ARG A 225 -4.11 -13.02 5.41
C ARG A 225 -3.55 -14.17 6.25
N ALA A 226 -3.17 -15.28 5.60
CA ALA A 226 -2.57 -16.42 6.28
C ALA A 226 -1.21 -16.04 6.90
N GLY A 227 -0.37 -15.31 6.17
CA GLY A 227 0.93 -14.84 6.66
C GLY A 227 0.84 -13.98 7.92
N HIS A 228 -0.13 -13.05 7.99
CA HIS A 228 -0.38 -12.26 9.20
C HIS A 228 -0.80 -13.13 10.40
N SER A 229 -1.60 -14.17 10.19
CA SER A 229 -2.06 -15.06 11.27
C SER A 229 -0.94 -15.92 11.86
N LEU A 230 0.14 -16.17 11.11
CA LEU A 230 1.31 -16.88 11.64
C LEU A 230 1.97 -16.15 12.82
N MET A 231 1.79 -14.83 12.92
CA MET A 231 2.32 -14.03 14.02
C MET A 231 1.58 -14.21 15.35
N GLU A 232 0.42 -14.87 15.36
CA GLU A 232 -0.31 -15.16 16.60
C GLU A 232 0.43 -16.14 17.50
N VAL A 233 1.16 -17.09 16.90
CA VAL A 233 1.93 -18.14 17.58
C VAL A 233 3.42 -18.08 17.30
N ASN A 234 3.90 -17.06 16.57
CA ASN A 234 5.31 -16.92 16.25
C ASN A 234 6.12 -16.59 17.52
N PRO A 235 7.16 -17.38 17.86
CA PRO A 235 7.93 -17.19 19.10
C PRO A 235 8.68 -15.84 19.16
N TYR A 236 8.88 -15.18 18.02
CA TYR A 236 9.59 -13.91 17.91
C TYR A 236 8.64 -12.70 17.77
N ALA A 237 7.32 -12.90 17.87
CA ALA A 237 6.32 -11.85 17.65
C ALA A 237 6.51 -10.62 18.56
N THR A 238 6.69 -10.83 19.86
CA THR A 238 6.87 -9.74 20.83
C THR A 238 8.09 -8.87 20.50
N VAL A 239 9.24 -9.52 20.28
CA VAL A 239 10.50 -8.81 19.95
C VAL A 239 10.38 -8.08 18.61
N ARG A 240 9.69 -8.68 17.64
CA ARG A 240 9.39 -8.02 16.36
C ARG A 240 8.59 -6.72 16.57
N TYR A 241 7.56 -6.74 17.40
CA TYR A 241 6.73 -5.55 17.61
C TYR A 241 7.52 -4.44 18.32
N GLU A 242 8.40 -4.78 19.26
CA GLU A 242 9.33 -3.83 19.89
C GLU A 242 10.31 -3.22 18.88
N GLN A 243 10.90 -4.05 18.01
CA GLN A 243 11.79 -3.61 16.93
C GLN A 243 11.08 -2.66 15.97
N ALA A 244 9.85 -2.97 15.53
CA ALA A 244 9.07 -2.09 14.65
C ALA A 244 8.82 -0.71 15.27
N ASN A 245 8.50 -0.64 16.57
CA ASN A 245 8.32 0.63 17.26
C ASN A 245 9.62 1.47 17.27
N LYS A 246 10.77 0.83 17.53
CA LYS A 246 12.07 1.50 17.47
C LYS A 246 12.42 1.96 16.05
N ASN A 247 12.25 1.07 15.08
CA ASN A 247 12.56 1.32 13.67
C ASN A 247 11.68 2.39 13.08
N MET A 248 10.42 2.49 13.51
CA MET A 248 9.53 3.60 13.14
C MET A 248 10.15 4.95 13.51
N MET A 249 10.55 5.15 14.77
CA MET A 249 11.15 6.42 15.19
C MET A 249 12.44 6.74 14.44
N ALA A 250 13.32 5.75 14.28
CA ALA A 250 14.58 5.94 13.55
C ALA A 250 14.34 6.24 12.05
N THR A 251 13.35 5.59 11.44
CA THR A 251 12.96 5.84 10.05
C THR A 251 12.42 7.25 9.88
N LEU A 252 11.51 7.70 10.76
CA LEU A 252 10.94 9.05 10.67
C LEU A 252 12.00 10.14 10.85
N GLU A 253 12.97 9.93 11.74
CA GLU A 253 14.09 10.87 11.89
C GLU A 253 14.96 10.90 10.63
N ALA A 254 15.26 9.75 10.03
CA ALA A 254 16.02 9.67 8.78
C ALA A 254 15.28 10.37 7.62
N LEU A 255 13.97 10.13 7.48
CA LEU A 255 13.12 10.77 6.48
C LEU A 255 13.03 12.29 6.67
N LYS A 256 13.08 12.77 7.92
CA LYS A 256 13.04 14.20 8.25
C LYS A 256 14.37 14.91 7.99
N THR A 257 15.48 14.25 8.27
CA THR A 257 16.83 14.84 8.21
C THR A 257 17.54 14.60 6.88
N GLY A 258 17.00 13.73 6.02
CA GLY A 258 17.66 13.35 4.77
C GLY A 258 18.76 12.30 4.96
N ASP A 259 18.78 11.57 6.08
CA ASP A 259 19.77 10.53 6.37
C ASP A 259 19.46 9.23 5.59
N ILE A 260 19.85 9.22 4.33
CA ILE A 260 19.66 8.10 3.39
C ILE A 260 20.38 6.83 3.88
N LEU A 261 21.53 6.97 4.56
CA LEU A 261 22.30 5.83 5.07
C LEU A 261 21.51 5.09 6.16
N SER A 262 21.03 5.81 7.16
CA SER A 262 20.22 5.23 8.23
C SER A 262 18.90 4.67 7.70
N PHE A 263 18.24 5.40 6.80
CA PHE A 263 17.03 4.94 6.12
C PHE A 263 17.25 3.59 5.42
N GLY A 264 18.26 3.51 4.55
CA GLY A 264 18.52 2.31 3.75
C GLY A 264 18.92 1.10 4.59
N LYS A 265 19.65 1.31 5.70
CA LYS A 265 19.96 0.26 6.66
C LYS A 265 18.70 -0.32 7.32
N ILE A 266 17.80 0.55 7.79
CA ILE A 266 16.56 0.12 8.45
C ILE A 266 15.64 -0.59 7.45
N LEU A 267 15.55 -0.07 6.22
CA LEU A 267 14.78 -0.63 5.13
C LEU A 267 15.17 -2.10 4.82
N GLU A 268 16.47 -2.37 4.69
CA GLU A 268 16.98 -3.72 4.46
C GLU A 268 16.78 -4.61 5.69
N GLU A 269 17.01 -4.08 6.89
CA GLU A 269 16.80 -4.81 8.15
C GLU A 269 15.34 -5.26 8.32
N GLU A 270 14.38 -4.38 8.05
CA GLU A 270 12.95 -4.65 8.11
C GLU A 270 12.51 -5.72 7.08
N ALA A 271 13.06 -5.67 5.86
CA ALA A 271 12.86 -6.71 4.85
C ALA A 271 13.37 -8.07 5.31
N MET A 272 14.62 -8.13 5.77
CA MET A 272 15.23 -9.39 6.25
C MET A 272 14.49 -9.96 7.46
N THR A 273 14.05 -9.09 8.38
CA THR A 273 13.32 -9.48 9.59
C THR A 273 11.98 -10.11 9.22
N LEU A 274 11.21 -9.51 8.30
CA LEU A 274 9.95 -10.09 7.82
C LEU A 274 10.15 -11.52 7.30
N HIS A 275 11.16 -11.72 6.45
CA HIS A 275 11.43 -13.04 5.88
C HIS A 275 11.94 -14.03 6.92
N ALA A 276 12.73 -13.60 7.90
CA ALA A 276 13.15 -14.45 9.01
C ALA A 276 11.95 -14.93 9.84
N LEU A 277 10.97 -14.06 10.11
CA LEU A 277 9.74 -14.45 10.82
C LEU A 277 8.94 -15.49 10.05
N MET A 278 8.91 -15.40 8.73
CA MET A 278 8.25 -16.39 7.87
C MET A 278 8.99 -17.73 7.90
N MET A 279 10.32 -17.72 7.91
CA MET A 279 11.12 -18.94 8.06
C MET A 279 10.96 -19.58 9.45
N CYS A 280 10.73 -18.77 10.48
CA CYS A 280 10.53 -19.22 11.87
C CYS A 280 9.05 -19.44 12.26
N SER A 281 8.13 -19.43 11.29
CA SER A 281 6.71 -19.70 11.53
C SER A 281 6.37 -21.18 11.43
N ASP A 282 5.17 -21.57 11.87
CA ASP A 282 4.64 -22.94 11.73
C ASP A 282 3.27 -22.90 11.03
N PRO A 283 3.15 -23.42 9.78
CA PRO A 283 4.24 -23.95 8.96
C PRO A 283 5.23 -22.85 8.53
N SER A 284 6.48 -23.23 8.26
CA SER A 284 7.50 -22.29 7.81
C SER A 284 7.43 -22.02 6.30
N TYR A 285 7.85 -20.82 5.90
CA TYR A 285 7.86 -20.42 4.49
C TYR A 285 9.20 -19.80 4.10
N ILE A 286 9.71 -20.20 2.95
CA ILE A 286 10.82 -19.54 2.26
C ILE A 286 10.22 -18.72 1.12
N LEU A 287 10.15 -17.40 1.31
CA LEU A 287 9.56 -16.49 0.33
C LEU A 287 10.57 -16.00 -0.73
N MET A 288 11.86 -15.97 -0.37
CA MET A 288 12.92 -15.57 -1.30
C MET A 288 13.26 -16.73 -2.24
N LYS A 289 13.59 -16.40 -3.49
CA LYS A 289 14.11 -17.35 -4.47
C LYS A 289 15.60 -17.13 -4.71
N ALA A 290 16.23 -18.03 -5.46
CA ALA A 290 17.65 -17.90 -5.83
C ALA A 290 17.95 -16.56 -6.51
N GLY A 291 17.07 -16.09 -7.42
CA GLY A 291 17.19 -14.78 -8.06
C GLY A 291 17.10 -13.62 -7.07
N THR A 292 16.22 -13.72 -6.05
CA THR A 292 16.09 -12.71 -4.99
C THR A 292 17.41 -12.57 -4.23
N LEU A 293 18.01 -13.69 -3.82
CA LEU A 293 19.28 -13.71 -3.09
C LEU A 293 20.43 -13.17 -3.95
N ALA A 294 20.47 -13.54 -5.24
CA ALA A 294 21.49 -13.04 -6.16
C ALA A 294 21.43 -11.52 -6.33
N VAL A 295 20.22 -10.94 -6.43
CA VAL A 295 20.02 -9.49 -6.48
C VAL A 295 20.52 -8.82 -5.20
N ILE A 296 20.16 -9.35 -4.02
CA ILE A 296 20.57 -8.79 -2.72
C ILE A 296 22.09 -8.71 -2.59
N GLU A 297 22.79 -9.81 -2.92
CA GLU A 297 24.25 -9.87 -2.83
C GLU A 297 24.91 -8.90 -3.82
N LYS A 298 24.39 -8.82 -5.05
CA LYS A 298 24.88 -7.86 -6.05
C LYS A 298 24.67 -6.41 -5.62
N VAL A 299 23.51 -6.07 -5.06
CA VAL A 299 23.22 -4.71 -4.55
C VAL A 299 24.18 -4.32 -3.42
N ARG A 300 24.43 -5.24 -2.48
CA ARG A 300 25.38 -5.00 -1.39
C ARG A 300 26.81 -4.78 -1.89
N ALA A 301 27.28 -5.65 -2.78
CA ALA A 301 28.60 -5.54 -3.38
C ALA A 301 28.76 -4.22 -4.17
N PHE A 302 27.75 -3.85 -4.97
CA PHE A 302 27.75 -2.58 -5.70
C PHE A 302 27.82 -1.38 -4.77
N ARG A 303 27.04 -1.36 -3.69
CA ARG A 303 27.06 -0.30 -2.70
C ARG A 303 28.41 -0.21 -1.97
N GLU A 304 29.02 -1.34 -1.66
CA GLU A 304 30.36 -1.40 -1.04
C GLU A 304 31.46 -0.86 -1.97
N GLU A 305 31.42 -1.21 -3.26
CA GLU A 305 32.41 -0.78 -4.24
C GLU A 305 32.29 0.71 -4.61
N THR A 306 31.05 1.19 -4.78
CA THR A 306 30.79 2.52 -5.37
C THR A 306 30.45 3.58 -4.34
N SER A 307 30.07 3.19 -3.12
CA SER A 307 29.45 4.07 -2.12
C SER A 307 28.15 4.74 -2.58
N LEU A 308 27.53 4.30 -3.69
CA LEU A 308 26.26 4.82 -4.15
C LEU A 308 25.09 4.24 -3.34
N PRO A 309 24.09 5.06 -2.96
CA PRO A 309 23.00 4.67 -2.07
C PRO A 309 21.91 3.84 -2.77
N LEU A 310 22.25 2.61 -3.19
CA LEU A 310 21.30 1.60 -3.67
C LEU A 310 20.95 0.63 -2.54
N TYR A 311 19.66 0.54 -2.21
CA TYR A 311 19.13 -0.36 -1.19
C TYR A 311 18.04 -1.26 -1.75
N PHE A 312 17.68 -2.30 -1.00
CA PHE A 312 16.57 -3.18 -1.36
C PHE A 312 15.53 -3.29 -0.25
N THR A 313 14.30 -3.61 -0.62
CA THR A 313 13.30 -4.15 0.29
C THR A 313 12.50 -5.26 -0.36
N LEU A 314 11.79 -6.01 0.48
CA LEU A 314 10.95 -7.14 0.10
C LEU A 314 9.67 -7.09 0.91
N ASP A 315 8.56 -7.37 0.25
CA ASP A 315 7.30 -7.72 0.92
C ASP A 315 7.18 -9.25 1.02
N ALA A 316 5.98 -9.77 1.31
CA ALA A 316 5.76 -11.20 1.43
C ALA A 316 5.80 -11.92 0.05
N GLY A 317 6.98 -12.01 -0.55
CA GLY A 317 7.23 -12.62 -1.85
C GLY A 317 8.68 -12.48 -2.33
N PRO A 318 8.98 -12.96 -3.55
CA PRO A 318 10.35 -13.01 -4.08
C PRO A 318 10.80 -11.75 -4.85
N ASN A 319 9.88 -10.85 -5.19
CA ASN A 319 10.18 -9.68 -6.02
C ASN A 319 10.87 -8.60 -5.21
N VAL A 320 11.90 -8.00 -5.81
CA VAL A 320 12.81 -7.08 -5.14
C VAL A 320 12.45 -5.66 -5.51
N HIS A 321 12.26 -4.82 -4.51
CA HIS A 321 12.11 -3.38 -4.65
C HIS A 321 13.48 -2.74 -4.46
N LEU A 322 13.95 -1.94 -5.41
CA LEU A 322 15.23 -1.23 -5.38
C LEU A 322 15.00 0.25 -5.12
N LEU A 323 15.54 0.74 -4.01
CA LEU A 323 15.29 2.10 -3.54
C LEU A 323 16.58 2.91 -3.57
N TYR A 324 16.53 4.06 -4.25
CA TYR A 324 17.67 4.98 -4.38
C TYR A 324 17.21 6.43 -4.68
N PRO A 325 18.04 7.45 -4.37
CA PRO A 325 17.75 8.84 -4.70
C PRO A 325 17.77 9.12 -6.20
N ASP A 326 16.92 10.05 -6.64
CA ASP A 326 16.83 10.50 -8.03
C ASP A 326 18.17 11.00 -8.58
N GLU A 327 18.98 11.67 -7.75
CA GLU A 327 20.25 12.28 -8.16
C GLU A 327 21.32 11.27 -8.61
N VAL A 328 21.12 9.98 -8.34
CA VAL A 328 22.06 8.91 -8.69
C VAL A 328 21.49 7.90 -9.68
N GLU A 329 20.30 8.13 -10.25
CA GLU A 329 19.65 7.22 -11.22
C GLU A 329 20.59 6.87 -12.38
N ASP A 330 21.19 7.86 -13.03
CA ASP A 330 22.08 7.67 -14.20
C ASP A 330 23.33 6.82 -13.88
N GLN A 331 23.75 6.78 -12.61
CA GLN A 331 24.91 6.00 -12.17
C GLN A 331 24.53 4.58 -11.77
N ILE A 332 23.32 4.40 -11.24
CA ILE A 332 22.81 3.12 -10.73
C ILE A 332 22.16 2.29 -11.84
N TRP A 333 21.39 2.92 -12.73
CA TRP A 333 20.58 2.20 -13.71
C TRP A 333 21.39 1.30 -14.66
N PRO A 334 22.57 1.71 -15.18
CA PRO A 334 23.40 0.81 -15.99
C PRO A 334 23.82 -0.47 -15.26
N PHE A 335 24.00 -0.40 -13.94
CA PHE A 335 24.25 -1.58 -13.11
C PHE A 335 22.99 -2.43 -12.96
N ILE A 336 21.84 -1.82 -12.66
CA ILE A 336 20.56 -2.54 -12.57
C ILE A 336 20.27 -3.31 -13.86
N GLU A 337 20.35 -2.64 -15.01
CA GLU A 337 20.09 -3.21 -16.33
C GLU A 337 21.03 -4.38 -16.65
N ARG A 338 22.34 -4.20 -16.42
CA ARG A 338 23.33 -5.22 -16.77
C ARG A 338 23.34 -6.41 -15.79
N GLU A 339 23.21 -6.14 -14.50
CA GLU A 339 23.52 -7.13 -13.45
C GLU A 339 22.28 -7.69 -12.75
N LEU A 340 21.17 -6.95 -12.69
CA LEU A 340 19.99 -7.33 -11.92
C LEU A 340 18.79 -7.75 -12.79
N VAL A 341 18.54 -7.07 -13.90
CA VAL A 341 17.50 -7.45 -14.88
C VAL A 341 17.60 -8.89 -15.37
N PRO A 342 18.80 -9.49 -15.57
CA PRO A 342 18.92 -10.91 -15.92
C PRO A 342 18.32 -11.89 -14.89
N HIS A 343 18.03 -11.44 -13.67
CA HIS A 343 17.35 -12.23 -12.64
C HIS A 343 15.82 -12.08 -12.66
N CYS A 344 15.28 -11.24 -13.54
CA CYS A 344 13.84 -11.00 -13.68
C CYS A 344 13.22 -11.90 -14.75
N VAL A 345 11.97 -12.33 -14.53
CA VAL A 345 11.16 -13.01 -15.52
C VAL A 345 10.97 -12.08 -16.72
N ASP A 346 11.37 -12.55 -17.90
CA ASP A 346 11.31 -11.80 -19.17
C ASP A 346 11.98 -10.41 -19.11
N GLY A 347 12.96 -10.23 -18.22
CA GLY A 347 13.63 -8.94 -18.01
C GLY A 347 12.70 -7.84 -17.47
N LYS A 348 11.57 -8.22 -16.86
CA LYS A 348 10.53 -7.28 -16.46
C LYS A 348 10.89 -6.49 -15.21
N VAL A 349 10.92 -5.18 -15.37
CA VAL A 349 11.07 -4.19 -14.29
C VAL A 349 9.94 -3.17 -14.38
N ILE A 350 9.35 -2.82 -13.25
CA ILE A 350 8.44 -1.67 -13.15
C ILE A 350 9.25 -0.53 -12.55
N ARG A 351 9.55 0.49 -13.36
CA ARG A 351 10.23 1.69 -12.86
C ARG A 351 9.23 2.58 -12.15
N ASP A 352 9.45 2.84 -10.87
CA ASP A 352 8.52 3.59 -10.02
C ASP A 352 9.29 4.50 -9.05
N ARG A 353 8.56 5.35 -8.34
CA ARG A 353 9.10 6.33 -7.40
C ARG A 353 8.03 6.79 -6.42
N VAL A 354 8.45 7.57 -5.43
CA VAL A 354 7.57 8.25 -4.50
C VAL A 354 6.57 9.14 -5.26
N GLY A 355 5.28 8.91 -5.02
CA GLY A 355 4.17 9.48 -5.77
C GLY A 355 3.30 10.47 -5.00
N SER A 356 2.46 11.17 -5.75
CA SER A 356 1.61 12.27 -5.25
C SER A 356 0.30 11.81 -4.58
N GLY A 357 0.12 10.52 -4.31
CA GLY A 357 -1.13 9.99 -3.76
C GLY A 357 -2.23 9.73 -4.79
N PRO A 358 -3.43 9.36 -4.32
CA PRO A 358 -4.57 9.07 -5.17
C PRO A 358 -5.05 10.28 -5.98
N ARG A 359 -5.81 10.05 -7.05
CA ARG A 359 -6.37 11.10 -7.91
C ARG A 359 -7.81 10.75 -8.26
N LEU A 360 -8.71 11.71 -8.08
CA LEU A 360 -10.02 11.69 -8.72
C LEU A 360 -9.80 11.97 -10.21
N ILE A 361 -10.28 11.09 -11.11
CA ILE A 361 -10.02 11.17 -12.55
C ILE A 361 -11.28 11.17 -13.40
#